data_AF-A0A7X3ZB31-F1
#
_entry.id   AF-A0A7X3ZB31-F1
#
_cell.length_a   1.000
_cell.length_b   1.000
_cell.length_c   1.000
_cell.angle_alpha   90.00
_cell.angle_beta   90.00
_cell.angle_gamma   90.00
#
_symmetry.space_group_name_H-M   'P 1'
#
loop_
_entity.id
_entity.type
_entity.pdbx_description
1 polymer ?
#
loop_
_entity_poly.entity_id
_entity_poly.type
_entity_poly.pdbx_seq_one_letter_code
_entity_poly.pdbx_strand_id
1 'polypeptide(L)'
;MTRISSVTGRRVWDSRGNPTVEVDVRLESGTLGRAIAPAGASRGTREAVDLRDGGTALRGKGVTRAVENVNGPVAEALVGRDALDQAGADAAILALDDSPLKETLGGNATTAASLAVLRSAAAEAGKPLWRHVADRYRCTPSVPLPEIQIFGGGAHAGRRVDIQDFMIMVPGASSLEEVMEVTSEVYFAAGDIMAERG
;
A
#
# COMPACT_ATOMS: atom_id res chain seq x y z
N MET A 1 20.13 16.45 -4.29
CA MET A 1 21.04 15.31 -4.01
C MET A 1 20.17 14.11 -3.70
N THR A 2 20.24 13.06 -4.53
CA THR A 2 19.29 11.93 -4.48
C THR A 2 19.78 10.74 -3.66
N ARG A 3 20.97 10.84 -3.05
CA ARG A 3 21.52 9.77 -2.21
C ARG A 3 20.70 9.65 -0.93
N ILE A 4 20.35 8.42 -0.55
CA ILE A 4 19.62 8.10 0.67
C ILE A 4 20.54 8.33 1.88
N SER A 5 20.13 9.19 2.80
CA SER A 5 20.85 9.52 4.02
C SER A 5 20.35 8.71 5.22
N SER A 6 19.05 8.41 5.30
CA SER A 6 18.50 7.54 6.33
C SER A 6 17.22 6.84 5.91
N VAL A 7 16.98 5.68 6.53
CA VAL A 7 15.75 4.91 6.43
C VAL A 7 15.24 4.65 7.84
N THR A 8 13.95 4.85 8.09
CA THR A 8 13.36 4.66 9.42
C THR A 8 11.99 4.02 9.32
N GLY A 9 11.84 2.84 9.90
CA GLY A 9 10.59 2.12 10.05
C GLY A 9 9.91 2.41 11.38
N ARG A 10 8.58 2.43 11.38
CA ARG A 10 7.76 2.51 12.60
C ARG A 10 6.44 1.77 12.45
N ARG A 11 5.85 1.43 13.59
CA ARG A 11 4.49 0.87 13.65
C ARG A 11 3.46 2.00 13.63
N VAL A 12 2.52 1.90 12.70
CA VAL A 12 1.29 2.71 12.64
C VAL A 12 0.06 1.80 12.62
N TRP A 13 -1.13 2.33 12.40
CA TRP A 13 -2.39 1.59 12.44
C TRP A 13 -3.15 1.69 11.11
N ASP A 14 -3.64 0.56 10.60
CA ASP A 14 -4.48 0.49 9.40
C ASP A 14 -5.93 0.95 9.68
N SER A 15 -6.73 1.06 8.63
CA SER A 15 -8.14 1.49 8.72
C SER A 15 -9.03 0.56 9.55
N ARG A 16 -8.56 -0.65 9.90
CA ARG A 16 -9.26 -1.63 10.75
C ARG A 16 -8.69 -1.67 12.17
N GLY A 17 -7.80 -0.74 12.51
CA GLY A 17 -7.15 -0.67 13.83
C GLY A 17 -6.12 -1.78 14.07
N ASN A 18 -5.57 -2.42 13.02
CA ASN A 18 -4.47 -3.36 13.17
C ASN A 18 -3.12 -2.65 12.94
N PRO A 19 -2.04 -3.10 13.59
CA PRO A 19 -0.70 -2.58 13.32
C PRO A 19 -0.30 -2.74 11.84
N THR A 20 0.46 -1.79 11.30
CA THR A 20 1.14 -1.92 10.02
C THR A 20 2.47 -1.15 10.03
N VAL A 21 3.29 -1.32 8.99
CA VAL A 21 4.62 -0.73 8.87
C VAL A 21 4.55 0.56 8.06
N GLU A 22 5.11 1.64 8.60
CA GLU A 22 5.40 2.89 7.88
C GLU A 22 6.92 3.05 7.76
N VAL A 23 7.39 3.50 6.60
CA VAL A 23 8.81 3.75 6.34
C VAL A 23 9.01 5.17 5.84
N ASP A 24 9.97 5.86 6.44
CA ASP A 24 10.54 7.11 5.95
C ASP A 24 11.89 6.85 5.28
N VAL A 25 12.09 7.46 4.12
CA VAL A 25 13.39 7.55 3.44
C VAL A 25 13.75 9.02 3.31
N ARG A 26 14.87 9.42 3.90
CA ARG A 26 15.43 10.77 3.75
C ARG A 26 16.60 10.75 2.79
N LEU A 27 16.70 11.80 1.98
CA LEU A 27 17.84 12.02 1.08
C LEU A 27 18.84 13.00 1.72
N GLU A 28 20.04 13.08 1.18
CA GLU A 28 21.06 14.05 1.60
C GLU A 28 20.61 15.51 1.40
N SER A 29 19.70 15.76 0.45
CA SER A 29 19.04 17.05 0.28
C SER A 29 18.10 17.44 1.43
N GLY A 30 17.76 16.49 2.31
CA GLY A 30 16.73 16.64 3.35
C GLY A 30 15.33 16.22 2.88
N THR A 31 15.14 15.94 1.59
CA THR A 31 13.87 15.46 1.01
C THR A 31 13.42 14.17 1.69
N LEU A 32 12.11 14.09 1.98
CA LEU A 32 11.48 12.95 2.66
C LEU A 32 10.47 12.25 1.74
N GLY A 33 10.62 10.93 1.60
CA GLY A 33 9.58 10.04 1.10
C GLY A 33 9.04 9.17 2.22
N ARG A 34 7.71 8.99 2.27
CA ARG A 34 7.03 8.18 3.29
C ARG A 34 6.01 7.25 2.65
N ALA A 35 5.97 6.00 3.08
CA ALA A 35 4.95 5.05 2.66
C ALA A 35 4.52 4.12 3.80
N ILE A 36 3.27 3.68 3.73
CA ILE A 36 2.67 2.73 4.67
C ILE A 36 2.33 1.46 3.89
N ALA A 37 2.68 0.29 4.44
CA ALA A 37 2.27 -0.99 3.88
C ALA A 37 0.75 -1.17 4.00
N PRO A 38 0.04 -1.47 2.91
CA PRO A 38 -1.35 -1.90 3.01
C PRO A 38 -1.43 -3.29 3.67
N ALA A 39 -2.57 -3.60 4.29
CA ALA A 39 -2.81 -4.90 4.91
C ALA A 39 -4.13 -5.50 4.40
N GLY A 40 -4.05 -6.61 3.66
CA GLY A 40 -5.21 -7.35 3.17
C GLY A 40 -5.93 -8.13 4.28
N ALA A 41 -7.23 -8.40 4.10
CA ALA A 41 -8.00 -9.33 4.93
C ALA A 41 -7.94 -10.76 4.39
N SER A 42 -8.07 -10.91 3.07
CA SER A 42 -7.90 -12.15 2.33
C SER A 42 -6.47 -12.18 1.80
N ARG A 43 -5.76 -13.29 2.03
CA ARG A 43 -4.39 -13.50 1.54
C ARG A 43 -4.34 -14.82 0.81
N GLY A 44 -4.00 -14.80 -0.47
CA GLY A 44 -3.68 -15.99 -1.23
C GLY A 44 -2.45 -16.69 -0.65
N THR A 45 -2.40 -18.03 -0.76
CA THR A 45 -1.28 -18.85 -0.24
C THR A 45 0.05 -18.61 -0.95
N ARG A 46 0.05 -17.84 -2.04
CA ARG A 46 1.24 -17.48 -2.84
C ARG A 46 1.54 -15.98 -2.81
N GLU A 47 0.88 -15.22 -1.95
CA GLU A 47 1.19 -13.81 -1.77
C GLU A 47 2.45 -13.62 -0.91
N ALA A 48 3.11 -12.48 -1.08
CA ALA A 48 4.18 -12.09 -0.18
C ALA A 48 3.66 -12.02 1.27
N VAL A 49 4.47 -12.49 2.21
CA VAL A 49 4.05 -12.64 3.60
C VAL A 49 3.98 -11.27 4.28
N ASP A 50 2.77 -10.86 4.68
CA ASP A 50 2.62 -9.78 5.65
C ASP A 50 3.02 -10.32 7.04
N LEU A 51 4.30 -10.12 7.36
CA LEU A 51 5.00 -10.64 8.52
C LEU A 51 4.44 -10.05 9.81
N ARG A 52 3.93 -10.94 10.68
CA ARG A 52 3.35 -10.61 11.98
C ARG A 52 4.14 -11.25 13.11
N ASP A 53 4.12 -10.62 14.28
CA ASP A 53 4.85 -11.06 15.47
C ASP A 53 4.31 -12.38 16.04
N GLY A 54 3.02 -12.67 15.84
CA GLY A 54 2.35 -13.79 16.51
C GLY A 54 2.17 -13.55 18.01
N GLY A 55 1.79 -14.60 18.75
CA GLY A 55 1.53 -14.52 20.19
C GLY A 55 0.19 -13.87 20.57
N THR A 56 0.07 -13.46 21.84
CA THR A 56 -1.20 -13.00 22.42
C THR A 56 -1.42 -11.48 22.29
N ALA A 57 -0.34 -10.70 22.38
CA ALA A 57 -0.39 -9.25 22.25
C ALA A 57 -0.95 -8.85 20.88
N LEU A 58 -1.87 -7.88 20.85
CA LEU A 58 -2.52 -7.41 19.62
C LEU A 58 -3.14 -8.55 18.80
N ARG A 59 -3.55 -9.65 19.45
CA ARG A 59 -4.07 -10.87 18.82
C ARG A 59 -3.09 -11.46 17.79
N GLY A 60 -1.79 -11.34 18.06
CA GLY A 60 -0.71 -11.81 17.21
C GLY A 60 -0.43 -10.95 15.97
N LYS A 61 -1.10 -9.80 15.83
CA LYS A 61 -0.98 -8.92 14.65
C LYS A 61 0.10 -7.84 14.77
N GLY A 62 0.96 -7.93 15.79
CA GLY A 62 2.12 -7.06 15.91
C GLY A 62 3.01 -7.10 14.66
N VAL A 63 3.78 -6.04 14.43
CA VAL A 63 4.68 -5.88 13.27
C VAL A 63 6.08 -5.45 13.70
N THR A 64 6.44 -5.74 14.95
CA THR A 64 7.71 -5.33 15.56
C THR A 64 8.89 -5.90 14.77
N ARG A 65 8.83 -7.19 14.41
CA ARG A 65 9.86 -7.85 13.59
C ARG A 65 10.02 -7.19 12.22
N ALA A 66 8.91 -6.86 11.56
CA ALA A 66 8.93 -6.19 10.26
C ALA A 66 9.52 -4.77 10.37
N VAL A 67 9.23 -4.05 11.46
CA VAL A 67 9.84 -2.73 11.73
C VAL A 67 11.34 -2.84 12.03
N GLU A 68 11.77 -3.87 12.77
CA GLU A 68 13.19 -4.15 13.02
C GLU A 68 13.92 -4.48 11.72
N ASN A 69 13.32 -5.26 10.83
CA ASN A 69 13.85 -5.53 9.49
C ASN A 69 14.04 -4.24 8.67
N VAL A 70 13.11 -3.28 8.77
CA VAL A 70 13.29 -1.97 8.14
C VAL A 70 14.48 -1.22 8.74
N ASN A 71 14.55 -1.13 10.07
CA ASN A 71 15.53 -0.30 10.77
C ASN A 71 16.95 -0.88 10.80
N GLY A 72 17.10 -2.18 10.54
CA GLY A 72 18.40 -2.86 10.44
C GLY A 72 18.75 -3.16 8.99
N PRO A 73 18.54 -4.41 8.52
CA PRO A 73 19.08 -4.89 7.26
C PRO A 73 18.62 -4.07 6.03
N VAL A 74 17.36 -3.64 5.98
CA VAL A 74 16.87 -2.81 4.86
C VAL A 74 17.49 -1.42 4.88
N ALA A 75 17.62 -0.78 6.05
CA ALA A 75 18.28 0.51 6.17
C ALA A 75 19.75 0.43 5.75
N GLU A 76 20.48 -0.58 6.24
CA GLU A 76 21.88 -0.84 5.87
C GLU A 76 22.04 -1.05 4.35
N ALA A 77 21.12 -1.77 3.72
CA ALA A 77 21.17 -2.01 2.28
C ALA A 77 20.84 -0.78 1.44
N LEU A 78 20.03 0.16 1.94
CA LEU A 78 19.56 1.33 1.19
C LEU A 78 20.36 2.61 1.41
N VAL A 79 20.89 2.84 2.62
CA VAL A 79 21.67 4.04 2.91
C VAL A 79 22.87 4.14 1.98
N GLY A 80 23.09 5.33 1.43
CA GLY A 80 24.13 5.59 0.46
C GLY A 80 23.77 5.25 -0.99
N ARG A 81 22.62 4.62 -1.26
CA ARG A 81 22.15 4.40 -2.64
C ARG A 81 21.48 5.64 -3.24
N ASP A 82 21.43 5.69 -4.56
CA ASP A 82 20.69 6.72 -5.29
C ASP A 82 19.20 6.36 -5.35
N ALA A 83 18.32 7.22 -4.80
CA ALA A 83 16.89 7.00 -4.82
C ALA A 83 16.28 7.03 -6.24
N LEU A 84 16.96 7.65 -7.23
CA LEU A 84 16.50 7.58 -8.63
C LEU A 84 16.68 6.19 -9.24
N ASP A 85 17.58 5.37 -8.70
CA ASP A 85 17.75 3.97 -9.09
C ASP A 85 16.81 3.03 -8.31
N GLN A 86 15.50 3.19 -8.54
CA GLN A 86 14.47 2.34 -7.92
C GLN A 86 14.75 0.84 -8.12
N ALA A 87 15.20 0.43 -9.31
CA ALA A 87 15.44 -0.98 -9.61
C ALA A 87 16.62 -1.53 -8.80
N GLY A 88 17.71 -0.76 -8.68
CA GLY A 88 18.84 -1.12 -7.83
C GLY A 88 18.48 -1.12 -6.34
N ALA A 89 17.63 -0.20 -5.88
CA ALA A 89 17.12 -0.19 -4.51
C ALA A 89 16.26 -1.42 -4.21
N ASP A 90 15.29 -1.73 -5.08
CA ASP A 90 14.43 -2.91 -4.94
C ASP A 90 15.24 -4.21 -5.00
N ALA A 91 16.21 -4.32 -5.91
CA ALA A 91 17.10 -5.47 -6.00
C ALA A 91 17.94 -5.66 -4.72
N ALA A 92 18.42 -4.57 -4.12
CA ALA A 92 19.15 -4.63 -2.86
C ALA A 92 18.29 -5.14 -1.70
N ILE A 93 17.03 -4.71 -1.64
CA ILE A 93 16.07 -5.20 -0.63
C ILE A 93 15.78 -6.69 -0.87
N LEU A 94 15.53 -7.09 -2.13
CA LEU A 94 15.22 -8.48 -2.46
C LEU A 94 16.38 -9.43 -2.20
N ALA A 95 17.62 -8.99 -2.38
CA ALA A 95 18.82 -9.80 -2.11
C ALA A 95 19.02 -10.14 -0.62
N LEU A 96 18.29 -9.49 0.29
CA LEU A 96 18.32 -9.80 1.72
C LEU A 96 17.37 -10.94 2.12
N ASP A 97 16.50 -11.39 1.21
CA ASP A 97 15.51 -12.43 1.48
C ASP A 97 15.49 -13.47 0.34
N ASP A 98 16.05 -14.64 0.61
CA ASP A 98 16.06 -15.75 -0.35
C ASP A 98 14.64 -16.33 -0.59
N SER A 99 13.66 -16.00 0.25
CA SER A 99 12.29 -16.46 0.08
C SER A 99 11.59 -15.70 -1.05
N PRO A 100 10.99 -16.39 -2.04
CA PRO A 100 10.20 -15.74 -3.08
C PRO A 100 8.97 -15.01 -2.50
N LEU A 101 8.50 -15.44 -1.33
CA LEU A 101 7.36 -14.86 -0.61
C LEU A 101 7.78 -13.84 0.44
N LYS A 102 9.07 -13.50 0.54
CA LYS A 102 9.59 -12.49 1.48
C LYS A 102 9.31 -12.86 2.95
N GLU A 103 9.50 -14.12 3.31
CA GLU A 103 9.19 -14.66 4.63
C GLU A 103 10.12 -14.12 5.74
N THR A 104 11.35 -13.74 5.38
CA THR A 104 12.34 -13.23 6.34
C THR A 104 12.10 -11.76 6.64
N LEU A 105 12.04 -10.93 5.58
CA LEU A 105 11.87 -9.49 5.71
C LEU A 105 10.42 -9.08 5.95
N GLY A 106 9.48 -9.77 5.31
CA GLY A 106 8.08 -9.39 5.23
C GLY A 106 7.77 -8.55 3.98
N GLY A 107 6.73 -8.95 3.25
CA GLY A 107 6.12 -8.19 2.16
C GLY A 107 5.69 -6.78 2.59
N ASN A 108 5.29 -6.61 3.84
CA ASN A 108 4.95 -5.32 4.44
C ASN A 108 6.17 -4.39 4.58
N ALA A 109 7.29 -4.87 5.13
CA ALA A 109 8.53 -4.09 5.26
C ALA A 109 9.11 -3.70 3.89
N THR A 110 9.23 -4.68 2.99
CA THR A 110 9.81 -4.50 1.65
C THR A 110 9.00 -3.53 0.79
N THR A 111 7.67 -3.67 0.76
CA THR A 111 6.79 -2.79 -0.02
C THR A 111 6.80 -1.36 0.50
N ALA A 112 6.75 -1.17 1.83
CA ALA A 112 6.79 0.18 2.40
C ALA A 112 8.13 0.87 2.15
N ALA A 113 9.25 0.15 2.26
CA ALA A 113 10.57 0.71 1.95
C ALA A 113 10.70 1.08 0.46
N SER A 114 10.30 0.18 -0.45
CA SER A 114 10.32 0.42 -1.90
C SER A 114 9.51 1.67 -2.29
N LEU A 115 8.28 1.79 -1.78
CA LEU A 115 7.42 2.95 -2.04
C LEU A 115 7.94 4.24 -1.41
N ALA A 116 8.62 4.16 -0.25
CA ALA A 116 9.23 5.33 0.38
C ALA A 116 10.42 5.86 -0.44
N VAL A 117 11.23 4.97 -1.03
CA VAL A 117 12.28 5.34 -2.00
C VAL A 117 11.66 6.01 -3.23
N LEU A 118 10.62 5.42 -3.81
CA LEU A 118 9.96 5.98 -5.00
C LEU A 118 9.39 7.38 -4.72
N ARG A 119 8.80 7.57 -3.54
CA ARG A 119 8.23 8.85 -3.13
C ARG A 119 9.30 9.90 -2.83
N SER A 120 10.44 9.52 -2.24
CA SER A 120 11.53 10.47 -2.01
C SER A 120 12.14 10.92 -3.34
N ALA A 121 12.31 10.00 -4.29
CA ALA A 121 12.75 10.30 -5.65
C ALA A 121 11.80 11.24 -6.41
N ALA A 122 10.49 10.99 -6.32
CA ALA A 122 9.47 11.87 -6.92
C ALA A 122 9.49 13.27 -6.30
N ALA A 123 9.58 13.34 -4.96
CA ALA A 123 9.64 14.61 -4.24
C ALA A 123 10.90 15.40 -4.57
N GLU A 124 12.07 14.74 -4.67
CA GLU A 124 13.35 15.38 -5.03
C GLU A 124 13.31 15.92 -6.46
N ALA A 125 12.60 15.22 -7.36
CA ALA A 125 12.38 15.68 -8.73
C ALA A 125 11.34 16.81 -8.84
N GLY A 126 10.68 17.21 -7.74
CA GLY A 126 9.61 18.21 -7.75
C GLY A 126 8.37 17.76 -8.53
N LYS A 127 8.15 16.45 -8.65
CA LYS A 127 7.06 15.87 -9.44
C LYS A 127 6.02 15.18 -8.55
N PRO A 128 4.72 15.28 -8.86
CA PRO A 128 3.75 14.39 -8.24
C PRO A 128 4.09 12.93 -8.61
N LEU A 129 3.81 12.01 -7.68
CA LEU A 129 4.21 10.60 -7.80
C LEU A 129 3.75 9.96 -9.12
N TRP A 130 2.50 10.19 -9.53
CA TRP A 130 1.96 9.64 -10.78
C TRP A 130 2.77 10.08 -12.01
N ARG A 131 3.27 11.32 -12.02
CA ARG A 131 4.08 11.84 -13.13
C ARG A 131 5.47 11.22 -13.12
N HIS A 132 6.07 11.11 -11.94
CA HIS A 132 7.38 10.46 -11.79
C HIS A 132 7.34 9.00 -12.27
N VAL A 133 6.30 8.25 -11.91
CA VAL A 133 6.08 6.87 -12.37
C VAL A 133 5.84 6.84 -13.88
N ALA A 134 4.98 7.73 -14.42
CA ALA A 134 4.71 7.78 -15.84
C ALA A 134 5.97 8.08 -16.68
N ASP A 135 6.82 9.00 -16.22
CA ASP A 135 8.11 9.31 -16.86
C ASP A 135 9.04 8.10 -16.83
N ARG A 136 9.14 7.41 -15.68
CA ARG A 136 10.00 6.24 -15.50
C ARG A 136 9.63 5.11 -16.46
N TYR A 137 8.34 4.83 -16.61
CA TYR A 137 7.83 3.74 -17.46
C TYR A 137 7.45 4.19 -18.88
N ARG A 138 7.66 5.46 -19.21
CA ARG A 138 7.34 6.05 -20.51
C ARG A 138 5.88 5.81 -20.93
N CYS A 139 4.96 5.90 -19.99
CA CYS A 139 3.54 5.71 -20.24
C CYS A 139 2.77 7.03 -20.21
N THR A 140 1.65 7.07 -20.94
CA THR A 140 0.71 8.19 -20.86
C THR A 140 -0.24 7.92 -19.70
N PRO A 141 -0.29 8.79 -18.68
CA PRO A 141 -1.18 8.59 -17.54
C PRO A 141 -2.64 8.82 -17.96
N SER A 142 -3.54 8.04 -17.37
CA SER A 142 -4.99 8.19 -17.52
C SER A 142 -5.67 8.01 -16.16
N VAL A 143 -6.87 8.57 -16.01
CA VAL A 143 -7.73 8.27 -14.86
C VAL A 143 -8.41 6.92 -15.11
N PRO A 144 -8.32 5.93 -14.22
CA PRO A 144 -9.00 4.65 -14.39
C PRO A 144 -10.51 4.80 -14.20
N LEU A 145 -11.31 3.94 -14.85
CA LEU A 145 -12.73 3.81 -14.53
C LEU A 145 -12.87 3.19 -13.13
N PRO A 146 -13.46 3.89 -12.14
CA PRO A 146 -13.59 3.34 -10.80
C PRO A 146 -14.58 2.18 -10.73
N GLU A 147 -14.20 1.14 -10.01
CA GLU A 147 -15.08 0.07 -9.51
C GLU A 147 -15.28 0.30 -8.02
N ILE A 148 -16.43 0.85 -7.63
CA ILE A 148 -16.68 1.28 -6.25
C ILE A 148 -17.60 0.28 -5.57
N GLN A 149 -17.12 -0.34 -4.48
CA GLN A 149 -17.93 -1.24 -3.68
C GLN A 149 -19.05 -0.48 -2.97
N ILE A 150 -20.30 -0.91 -3.18
CA ILE A 150 -21.49 -0.34 -2.53
C ILE A 150 -22.13 -1.32 -1.53
N PHE A 151 -21.93 -2.63 -1.72
CA PHE A 151 -22.30 -3.64 -0.73
C PHE A 151 -21.18 -4.64 -0.50
N GLY A 152 -20.98 -4.98 0.77
CA GLY A 152 -20.19 -6.13 1.18
C GLY A 152 -21.10 -7.33 1.41
N GLY A 153 -20.65 -8.50 0.94
CA GLY A 153 -21.22 -9.80 1.24
C GLY A 153 -20.18 -10.72 1.90
N GLY A 154 -20.42 -12.03 1.85
CA GLY A 154 -19.51 -13.04 2.38
C GLY A 154 -19.21 -12.87 3.88
N ALA A 155 -17.93 -12.92 4.26
CA ALA A 155 -17.47 -12.81 5.65
C ALA A 155 -17.83 -11.46 6.31
N HIS A 156 -18.06 -10.41 5.51
CA HIS A 156 -18.42 -9.08 5.98
C HIS A 156 -19.93 -8.91 6.21
N ALA A 157 -20.78 -9.80 5.68
CA ALA A 157 -22.25 -9.75 5.82
C ALA A 157 -22.85 -10.98 6.52
N GLY A 158 -22.08 -11.65 7.39
CA GLY A 158 -22.58 -12.79 8.16
C GLY A 158 -22.99 -14.01 7.30
N ARG A 159 -22.39 -14.19 6.11
CA ARG A 159 -22.61 -15.34 5.20
C ARG A 159 -24.04 -15.49 4.64
N ARG A 160 -24.85 -14.42 4.61
CA ARG A 160 -26.16 -14.48 3.93
C ARG A 160 -26.06 -14.40 2.40
N VAL A 161 -24.93 -13.92 1.89
CA VAL A 161 -24.64 -13.74 0.46
C VAL A 161 -23.24 -14.27 0.19
N ASP A 162 -23.09 -15.15 -0.81
CA ASP A 162 -21.81 -15.80 -1.14
C ASP A 162 -20.83 -14.87 -1.88
N ILE A 163 -21.36 -13.88 -2.60
CA ILE A 163 -20.57 -12.88 -3.31
C ILE A 163 -19.95 -11.91 -2.28
N GLN A 164 -18.65 -11.66 -2.39
CA GLN A 164 -17.91 -10.84 -1.42
C GLN A 164 -18.15 -9.33 -1.60
N ASP A 165 -18.13 -8.83 -2.83
CA ASP A 165 -18.16 -7.39 -3.11
C ASP A 165 -19.12 -7.13 -4.30
N PHE A 166 -20.11 -6.27 -4.08
CA PHE A 166 -20.96 -5.73 -5.15
C PHE A 166 -20.51 -4.32 -5.44
N MET A 167 -20.12 -4.10 -6.69
CA MET A 167 -19.47 -2.86 -7.13
C MET A 167 -20.32 -2.16 -8.19
N ILE A 168 -20.25 -0.83 -8.20
CA ILE A 168 -20.79 0.00 -9.27
C ILE A 168 -19.65 0.50 -10.15
N MET A 169 -19.96 0.60 -11.45
CA MET A 169 -19.16 1.29 -12.44
C MET A 169 -20.05 2.29 -13.18
N VAL A 170 -19.49 3.41 -13.60
CA VAL A 170 -20.21 4.44 -14.37
C VAL A 170 -19.49 4.67 -15.71
N PRO A 171 -19.59 3.75 -16.69
CA PRO A 171 -18.80 3.83 -17.93
C PRO A 171 -19.09 5.05 -18.81
N GLY A 172 -20.27 5.66 -18.65
CA GLY A 172 -20.70 6.84 -19.41
C GLY A 172 -20.22 8.17 -18.82
N ALA A 173 -19.59 8.16 -17.65
CA ALA A 173 -19.14 9.38 -17.00
C ALA A 173 -17.99 10.05 -17.77
N SER A 174 -18.05 11.37 -17.84
CA SER A 174 -17.07 12.25 -18.47
C SER A 174 -15.97 12.73 -17.52
N SER A 175 -16.17 12.56 -16.21
CA SER A 175 -15.22 12.98 -15.18
C SER A 175 -15.27 12.07 -13.95
N LEU A 176 -14.21 12.10 -13.13
CA LEU A 176 -14.22 11.42 -11.82
C LEU A 176 -15.30 11.98 -10.89
N GLU A 177 -15.57 13.28 -10.98
CA GLU A 177 -16.61 13.94 -10.17
C GLU A 177 -18.00 13.36 -10.49
N GLU A 178 -18.32 13.19 -11.78
CA GLU A 178 -19.55 12.55 -12.22
C GLU A 178 -19.65 11.08 -11.75
N VAL A 179 -18.54 10.32 -11.80
CA VAL A 179 -18.52 8.96 -11.24
C VAL A 179 -18.89 8.96 -9.76
N MET A 180 -18.33 9.88 -8.99
CA MET A 180 -18.57 9.96 -7.54
C MET A 180 -20.01 10.39 -7.23
N GLU A 181 -20.55 11.36 -7.98
CA GLU A 181 -21.93 11.84 -7.81
C GLU A 181 -22.93 10.71 -8.06
N VAL A 182 -22.84 10.05 -9.23
CA VAL A 182 -23.71 8.93 -9.58
C VAL A 182 -23.55 7.76 -8.58
N THR A 183 -22.31 7.46 -8.17
CA THR A 183 -22.07 6.41 -7.17
C THR A 183 -22.72 6.73 -5.83
N SER A 184 -22.64 7.99 -5.37
CA SER A 184 -23.26 8.44 -4.13
C SER A 184 -24.78 8.28 -4.17
N GLU A 185 -25.42 8.75 -5.24
CA GLU A 185 -26.86 8.64 -5.43
C GLU A 185 -27.32 7.17 -5.44
N VAL A 186 -26.62 6.31 -6.19
CA VAL A 186 -26.95 4.88 -6.23
C VAL A 186 -26.71 4.20 -4.88
N TYR A 187 -25.64 4.56 -4.16
CA TYR A 187 -25.34 4.00 -2.84
C TYR A 187 -26.45 4.30 -1.84
N PHE A 188 -26.88 5.56 -1.73
CA PHE A 188 -27.94 5.95 -0.79
C PHE A 188 -29.31 5.41 -1.21
N ALA A 189 -29.67 5.48 -2.50
CA ALA A 189 -30.91 4.89 -2.99
C ALA A 189 -30.99 3.38 -2.71
N ALA A 190 -29.87 2.66 -2.93
CA ALA A 190 -29.83 1.23 -2.65
C ALA A 190 -29.87 0.94 -1.13
N GLY A 191 -29.27 1.79 -0.30
CA GLY A 191 -29.38 1.73 1.16
C GLY A 191 -30.81 1.91 1.66
N ASP A 192 -31.53 2.91 1.13
CA ASP A 192 -32.93 3.19 1.47
C ASP A 192 -33.83 2.00 1.11
N ILE A 193 -33.66 1.43 -0.10
CA ILE A 193 -34.40 0.24 -0.54
C ILE A 193 -34.15 -0.97 0.37
N MET A 194 -32.92 -1.14 0.87
CA MET A 194 -32.61 -2.23 1.80
C MET A 194 -33.25 -2.00 3.17
N ALA A 195 -33.21 -0.77 3.68
CA ALA A 195 -33.85 -0.42 4.95
C ALA A 195 -35.37 -0.62 4.93
N GLU A 196 -36.02 -0.34 3.80
CA GLU A 196 -37.46 -0.61 3.59
C GLU A 196 -37.80 -2.10 3.58
N ARG A 197 -36.86 -2.96 3.16
CA ARG A 197 -37.08 -4.41 2.98
C ARG A 197 -36.72 -5.26 4.20
N GLY A 198 -35.93 -4.73 5.14
CA GLY A 198 -35.52 -5.41 6.37
C GLY A 198 -34.19 -6.14 6.28
#